data_AF-A0AA43CHP7-F1
#
_entry.id   AF-A0AA43CHP7-F1
#
_cell.length_a   1.000
_cell.length_b   1.000
_cell.length_c   1.000
_cell.angle_alpha   90.00
_cell.angle_beta   90.00
_cell.angle_gamma   90.00
#
_symmetry.space_group_name_H-M   'P 1'
#
loop_
_entity.id
_entity.type
_entity.pdbx_description
1 polymer ?
#
loop_
_entity_poly.entity_id
_entity_poly.type
_entity_poly.pdbx_seq_one_letter_code
_entity_poly.pdbx_strand_id
1 'polypeptide(L)'
;MRTVIISLLSTAILFSCSTKKTNSTPTDTVVKDPGAFVIAFGSCNDHLRPNLLWDDILKTNPDIWIWGGDNIYADTDDIEKMRQMYKELNEIPDYAKLKAS
;
A
#
# COMPACT_ATOMS: atom_id res chain seq x y z
N MET A 1 -22.15 46.74 -25.34
CA MET A 1 -20.70 46.55 -25.59
C MET A 1 -19.88 46.26 -24.33
N ARG A 2 -20.12 46.92 -23.19
CA ARG A 2 -19.38 46.63 -21.92
C ARG A 2 -19.69 45.26 -21.29
N THR A 3 -20.91 44.73 -21.45
CA THR A 3 -21.32 43.43 -20.87
C THR A 3 -20.80 42.21 -21.64
N VAL A 4 -20.54 42.34 -22.95
CA VAL A 4 -19.98 41.25 -23.77
C VAL A 4 -18.49 41.02 -23.46
N ILE A 5 -17.77 42.08 -23.11
CA ILE A 5 -16.34 42.01 -22.75
C ILE A 5 -16.15 41.32 -21.39
N ILE A 6 -17.08 41.50 -20.45
CA ILE A 6 -17.04 40.84 -19.13
C ILE A 6 -17.33 39.34 -19.25
N SER A 7 -18.18 38.93 -20.20
CA SER A 7 -18.46 37.51 -20.46
C SER A 7 -17.27 36.79 -21.11
N LEU A 8 -16.49 37.46 -21.97
CA LEU A 8 -15.28 36.88 -22.58
C LEU A 8 -14.09 36.75 -21.61
N LEU A 9 -14.05 37.51 -20.52
CA LEU A 9 -12.95 37.45 -19.56
C LEU A 9 -13.10 36.31 -18.54
N SER A 10 -14.33 35.84 -18.32
CA SER A 10 -14.63 34.76 -17.36
C SER A 10 -14.40 33.35 -17.91
N THR A 11 -14.39 33.16 -19.25
CA THR A 11 -14.15 31.84 -19.86
C THR A 11 -12.66 31.50 -20.04
N ALA A 12 -11.76 32.46 -19.90
CA ALA A 12 -10.32 32.25 -20.10
C ALA A 12 -9.59 31.68 -18.85
N ILE A 13 -10.27 31.58 -17.70
CA ILE A 13 -9.63 31.18 -16.42
C ILE A 13 -9.73 29.66 -16.16
N LEU A 14 -10.53 28.91 -16.92
CA LEU A 14 -10.68 27.45 -16.74
C LEU A 14 -9.67 26.58 -17.52
N PHE A 15 -8.74 27.17 -18.27
CA PHE A 15 -7.71 26.43 -19.03
C PHE A 15 -6.29 26.58 -18.46
N SER A 16 -6.12 27.07 -17.23
CA SER A 16 -4.81 27.22 -16.60
C SER A 16 -4.53 26.10 -15.59
N CYS A 17 -3.96 25.01 -16.12
CA CYS A 17 -2.87 24.18 -15.57
C CYS A 17 -3.06 22.70 -15.94
N SER A 18 -2.46 22.30 -17.06
CA SER A 18 -2.01 20.91 -17.23
C SER A 18 -0.61 20.82 -16.64
N THR A 19 -0.53 20.52 -15.34
CA THR A 19 0.73 20.14 -14.71
C THR A 19 1.13 18.81 -15.33
N LYS A 20 2.08 18.81 -16.28
CA LYS A 20 2.76 17.58 -16.64
C LYS A 20 3.44 17.08 -15.37
N LYS A 21 2.90 16.03 -14.76
CA LYS A 21 3.68 15.22 -13.83
C LYS A 21 4.86 14.73 -14.64
N THR A 22 6.04 15.28 -14.39
CA THR A 22 7.28 14.61 -14.72
C THR A 22 7.22 13.32 -13.94
N ASN A 23 6.85 12.22 -14.61
CA ASN A 23 7.09 10.90 -14.11
C ASN A 23 8.61 10.76 -14.10
N SER A 24 9.24 11.24 -13.03
CA SER A 24 10.50 10.70 -12.58
C SER A 24 10.17 9.25 -12.26
N THR A 25 10.20 8.40 -13.27
CA THR A 25 10.28 6.95 -13.09
C THR A 25 11.46 6.77 -12.15
N PRO A 26 11.27 6.37 -10.88
CA PRO A 26 12.39 5.88 -10.10
C PRO A 26 12.97 4.78 -10.96
N THR A 27 14.22 4.94 -11.39
CA THR A 27 14.97 3.86 -12.02
C THR A 27 15.31 2.86 -10.92
N ASP A 28 14.27 2.28 -10.32
CA ASP A 28 14.30 1.12 -9.44
C ASP A 28 13.99 -0.12 -10.27
N THR A 29 14.55 -0.21 -11.47
CA THR A 29 14.81 -1.53 -12.04
C THR A 29 15.98 -2.12 -11.26
N VAL A 30 15.69 -2.50 -10.01
CA VAL A 30 16.45 -3.55 -9.34
C VAL A 30 16.25 -4.77 -10.23
N VAL A 31 17.22 -5.02 -11.08
CA VAL A 31 17.26 -6.25 -11.87
C VAL A 31 17.34 -7.36 -10.83
N LYS A 32 16.21 -8.02 -10.55
CA LYS A 32 16.17 -9.16 -9.64
C LYS A 32 17.13 -10.20 -10.19
N ASP A 33 18.22 -10.45 -9.48
CA ASP A 33 19.12 -11.54 -9.80
C ASP A 33 18.28 -12.84 -9.78
N PRO A 34 18.22 -13.60 -10.89
CA PRO A 34 17.46 -14.85 -10.96
C PRO A 34 17.86 -15.88 -9.88
N GLY A 35 19.04 -15.73 -9.27
CA GLY A 35 19.53 -16.58 -8.18
C GLY A 35 19.40 -15.98 -6.77
N ALA A 36 18.88 -14.76 -6.61
CA ALA A 36 18.75 -14.15 -5.30
C ALA A 36 17.60 -14.76 -4.49
N PHE A 37 17.92 -15.17 -3.27
CA PHE A 37 16.94 -15.53 -2.25
C PHE A 37 16.52 -14.29 -1.46
N VAL A 38 15.23 -13.97 -1.46
CA VAL A 38 14.65 -12.76 -0.88
C VAL A 38 13.86 -13.11 0.37
N ILE A 39 14.31 -12.57 1.50
CA ILE A 39 13.59 -12.64 2.78
C ILE A 39 12.92 -11.29 3.02
N ALA A 40 11.59 -11.29 3.12
CA ALA A 40 10.85 -10.15 3.64
C ALA A 40 10.49 -10.39 5.11
N PHE A 41 10.53 -9.35 5.93
CA PHE A 41 10.16 -9.44 7.33
C PHE A 41 9.50 -8.15 7.81
N GLY A 42 8.69 -8.25 8.86
CA GLY A 42 8.01 -7.11 9.46
C GLY A 42 7.48 -7.42 10.85
N SER A 43 7.05 -6.39 11.57
CA SER A 43 6.46 -6.47 12.91
C SER A 43 5.46 -5.32 13.10
N CYS A 44 4.82 -5.26 14.27
CA CYS A 44 3.96 -4.15 14.67
C CYS A 44 2.78 -3.89 13.73
N ASN A 45 2.11 -4.96 13.31
CA ASN A 45 0.93 -4.91 12.47
C ASN A 45 -0.35 -4.87 13.33
N ASP A 46 -0.94 -3.69 13.45
CA ASP A 46 -2.31 -3.56 13.95
C ASP A 46 -3.29 -4.01 12.87
N HIS A 47 -3.73 -5.28 12.94
CA HIS A 47 -4.65 -5.91 12.00
C HIS A 47 -5.99 -5.17 11.79
N LEU A 48 -6.38 -4.26 12.69
CA LEU A 48 -7.59 -3.45 12.54
C LEU A 48 -7.35 -2.20 11.68
N ARG A 49 -6.10 -1.89 11.35
CA ARG A 49 -5.73 -0.74 10.51
C ARG A 49 -5.31 -1.20 9.12
N PRO A 50 -5.57 -0.38 8.08
CA PRO A 50 -4.99 -0.60 6.78
C PRO A 50 -3.46 -0.60 6.87
N ASN A 51 -2.82 -1.68 6.44
CA ASN A 51 -1.39 -1.74 6.26
C ASN A 51 -1.06 -1.43 4.79
N LEU A 52 -0.42 -0.28 4.57
CA LEU A 52 -0.12 0.26 3.24
C LEU A 52 1.12 -0.35 2.59
N LEU A 53 1.80 -1.29 3.26
CA LEU A 53 3.06 -1.86 2.79
C LEU A 53 2.86 -3.20 2.06
N TRP A 54 1.66 -3.77 2.07
CA TRP A 54 1.45 -5.11 1.50
C TRP A 54 1.78 -5.21 0.02
N ASP A 55 1.42 -4.20 -0.77
CA ASP A 55 1.69 -4.19 -2.20
C ASP A 55 3.18 -4.04 -2.49
N ASP A 56 3.89 -3.23 -1.71
CA ASP A 56 5.34 -3.09 -1.80
C ASP A 56 6.08 -4.37 -1.42
N ILE A 57 5.64 -5.06 -0.37
CA ILE A 57 6.18 -6.38 0.01
C ILE A 57 5.92 -7.40 -1.10
N LEU A 58 4.71 -7.44 -1.66
CA LEU A 58 4.39 -8.36 -2.76
C LEU A 58 5.24 -8.09 -4.02
N LYS A 59 5.55 -6.83 -4.33
CA LYS A 59 6.41 -6.45 -5.46
C LYS A 59 7.83 -6.98 -5.32
N THR A 60 8.33 -7.25 -4.11
CA THR A 60 9.67 -7.85 -3.94
C THR A 60 9.69 -9.34 -4.31
N ASN A 61 8.53 -9.97 -4.47
CA ASN A 61 8.37 -11.41 -4.71
C ASN A 61 9.26 -12.24 -3.74
N PRO A 62 9.01 -12.14 -2.42
CA PRO A 62 9.84 -12.78 -1.41
C PRO A 62 9.69 -14.30 -1.45
N ASP A 63 10.78 -15.02 -1.21
CA ASP A 63 10.76 -16.48 -1.06
C ASP A 63 10.20 -16.89 0.31
N ILE A 64 10.42 -16.05 1.34
CA ILE A 64 9.88 -16.24 2.69
C ILE A 64 9.48 -14.89 3.30
N TRP A 65 8.34 -14.88 3.99
CA TRP A 65 7.91 -13.82 4.91
C TRP A 65 8.11 -14.23 6.38
N ILE A 66 8.69 -13.34 7.19
CA ILE A 66 8.91 -13.57 8.63
C ILE A 66 8.26 -12.46 9.45
N TRP A 67 7.40 -12.86 10.40
CA TRP A 67 6.94 -11.94 11.45
C TRP A 67 7.98 -11.84 12.56
N GLY A 68 8.36 -10.63 12.92
CA GLY A 68 9.24 -10.31 14.05
C GLY A 68 8.54 -10.17 15.40
N GLY A 69 7.25 -10.51 15.48
CA GLY A 69 6.38 -10.23 16.64
C GLY A 69 5.31 -9.18 16.32
N ASP A 70 4.40 -8.97 17.26
CA ASP A 70 3.32 -7.97 17.18
C ASP A 70 2.57 -7.99 15.83
N ASN A 71 2.26 -9.18 15.32
CA ASN A 71 1.53 -9.37 14.06
C ASN A 71 0.02 -9.11 14.20
N ILE A 72 -0.50 -9.24 15.42
CA ILE A 72 -1.80 -8.76 15.90
C ILE A 72 -1.61 -8.11 17.28
N TYR A 73 -2.51 -7.20 17.65
CA TYR A 73 -2.52 -6.55 18.95
C TYR A 73 -3.69 -7.15 19.73
N ALA A 74 -3.38 -7.98 20.72
CA ALA A 74 -4.32 -8.89 21.34
C ALA A 74 -4.25 -8.81 22.87
N ASP A 75 -4.49 -7.62 23.42
CA ASP A 75 -4.53 -7.39 24.87
C ASP A 75 -5.77 -8.07 25.49
N THR A 76 -5.72 -9.40 25.60
CA THR A 76 -6.79 -10.24 26.11
C THR A 76 -6.27 -11.61 26.54
N ASP A 77 -6.82 -12.12 27.64
CA ASP A 77 -6.59 -13.50 28.11
C ASP A 77 -7.60 -14.50 27.50
N ASP A 78 -8.58 -14.02 26.73
CA ASP A 78 -9.58 -14.87 26.06
C ASP A 78 -9.01 -15.44 24.76
N ILE A 79 -8.76 -16.75 24.77
CA ILE A 79 -8.22 -17.49 23.62
C ILE A 79 -9.16 -17.50 22.43
N GLU A 80 -10.49 -17.50 22.63
CA GLU A 80 -11.44 -17.47 21.51
C GLU A 80 -11.40 -16.10 20.84
N LYS A 81 -11.33 -15.03 21.62
CA LYS A 81 -11.13 -13.68 21.10
C LYS A 81 -9.80 -13.57 20.34
N MET A 82 -8.72 -14.11 20.89
CA MET A 82 -7.42 -14.12 20.22
C MET A 82 -7.44 -14.89 18.89
N ARG A 83 -8.11 -16.05 18.85
CA ARG A 83 -8.28 -16.84 17.62
C ARG A 83 -9.05 -16.05 16.56
N GLN A 84 -10.08 -15.33 16.97
CA GLN A 84 -10.88 -14.49 16.07
C GLN A 84 -10.05 -13.33 15.49
N MET A 85 -9.21 -12.67 16.29
CA MET A 85 -8.30 -11.61 15.80
C MET A 85 -7.28 -12.14 14.78
N TYR A 86 -6.73 -13.34 14.99
CA TYR A 86 -5.89 -13.99 13.98
C TYR A 86 -6.67 -14.34 12.71
N LYS A 87 -7.94 -14.75 12.83
CA LYS A 87 -8.81 -14.99 11.67
C LYS A 87 -8.99 -13.71 10.87
N GLU A 88 -9.22 -12.58 11.53
CA GLU A 88 -9.35 -11.26 10.89
C GLU A 88 -8.09 -10.87 10.12
N LEU A 89 -6.91 -11.02 10.72
CA LEU A 89 -5.63 -10.82 10.01
C LEU A 89 -5.57 -11.69 8.74
N ASN A 90 -5.94 -12.96 8.85
CA ASN A 90 -5.90 -13.91 7.72
C ASN A 90 -6.92 -13.59 6.61
N GLU A 91 -7.98 -12.84 6.92
CA GLU A 91 -9.01 -12.40 5.98
C GLU A 91 -8.61 -11.11 5.22
N ILE A 92 -7.52 -10.45 5.61
CA ILE A 92 -6.97 -9.30 4.86
C ILE A 92 -6.50 -9.81 3.49
N PRO A 93 -7.08 -9.33 2.37
CA PRO A 93 -6.82 -9.91 1.04
C PRO A 93 -5.35 -9.89 0.63
N ASP A 94 -4.62 -8.80 0.91
CA ASP A 94 -3.22 -8.69 0.50
C ASP A 94 -2.27 -9.50 1.38
N TYR A 95 -2.58 -9.64 2.68
CA TYR A 95 -1.85 -10.57 3.53
C TYR A 95 -2.13 -12.03 3.14
N ALA A 96 -3.37 -12.36 2.74
CA ALA A 96 -3.70 -13.67 2.21
C ALA A 96 -2.94 -13.98 0.93
N LYS A 97 -2.76 -13.00 0.03
CA LYS A 97 -1.89 -13.13 -1.16
C LYS A 97 -0.44 -13.39 -0.76
N LEU A 98 0.10 -12.64 0.20
CA LEU A 98 1.49 -12.81 0.66
C LEU A 98 1.75 -14.18 1.30
N LYS A 99 0.77 -14.80 1.96
CA LYS A 99 0.92 -16.17 2.48
C LYS A 99 0.85 -17.25 1.39
N ALA A 100 0.26 -16.92 0.24
CA ALA A 100 0.04 -17.85 -0.87
C ALA A 100 1.08 -17.71 -1.99
N SER A 101 1.98 -16.72 -1.87
CA SER A 101 3.07 -16.47 -2.83
C SER A 101 4.17 -17.51 -2.73
#